data_AF-A0A2G5WUH2-F1
#
_entry.id   AF-A0A2G5WUH2-F1
#
_cell.length_a   1.000
_cell.length_b   1.000
_cell.length_c   1.000
_cell.angle_alpha   90.00
_cell.angle_beta   90.00
_cell.angle_gamma   90.00
#
_symmetry.space_group_name_H-M   'P 1'
#
loop_
_entity.id
_entity.type
_entity.pdbx_description
1 polymer ?
#
loop_
_entity_poly.entity_id
_entity_poly.type
_entity_poly.pdbx_seq_one_letter_code
_entity_poly.pdbx_strand_id
1 'polypeptide(L)' 'MLNLSNAALLEAYERTKEIRVEPAFIKLLEEEMKRRGM' A
#
# COMPACT_ATOMS: atom_id res chain seq x y z
N MET A 1 3.27 1.07 -8.31
CA MET A 1 3.84 1.39 -6.98
C MET A 1 5.35 1.64 -6.99
N LEU A 2 6.11 1.15 -7.98
CA LEU A 2 7.58 1.27 -8.03
C LEU A 2 8.14 2.69 -7.83
N ASN A 3 7.40 3.73 -8.26
CA ASN A 3 7.81 5.13 -8.12
C ASN A 3 7.25 5.85 -6.88
N LEU A 4 6.42 5.19 -6.08
CA LEU A 4 5.96 5.75 -4.80
C LEU A 4 7.13 5.77 -3.82
N SER A 5 7.28 6.87 -3.08
CA SER A 5 8.12 6.88 -1.89
C SER A 5 7.55 5.94 -0.83
N ASN A 6 8.37 5.49 0.12
CA ASN A 6 7.89 4.64 1.21
C ASN A 6 6.81 5.34 2.04
N ALA A 7 6.92 6.65 2.26
CA ALA A 7 5.90 7.44 2.96
C ALA A 7 4.56 7.44 2.20
N ALA A 8 4.59 7.66 0.88
CA ALA A 8 3.37 7.67 0.07
C ALA A 8 2.75 6.27 -0.07
N LEU A 9 3.56 5.22 -0.05
CA LEU A 9 3.08 3.83 -0.03
C LEU A 9 2.37 3.50 1.29
N LEU A 10 2.96 3.89 2.42
CA LEU A 10 2.35 3.72 3.74
C LEU A 10 1.05 4.53 3.86
N GLU A 11 1.05 5.79 3.42
CA GLU A 11 -0.14 6.64 3.41
C GLU A 11 -1.26 6.01 2.56
N ALA A 12 -0.94 5.49 1.38
CA ALA A 12 -1.91 4.80 0.53
C ALA A 12 -2.52 3.58 1.23
N TYR A 13 -1.70 2.78 1.94
CA TYR A 13 -2.17 1.64 2.71
C TYR A 13 -3.07 2.05 3.88
N GLU A 14 -2.67 3.04 4.69
CA GLU A 14 -3.49 3.53 5.80
C GLU A 14 -4.85 4.05 5.33
N ARG A 15 -4.88 4.77 4.20
CA ARG A 15 -6.15 5.25 3.62
C ARG A 15 -7.09 4.11 3.22
N THR A 16 -6.58 2.93 2.86
CA THR A 16 -7.45 1.79 2.56
C THR A 16 -8.27 1.30 3.76
N LYS A 17 -7.92 1.71 4.99
CA LYS A 17 -8.69 1.43 6.21
C LYS A 17 -9.91 2.34 6.38
N GLU A 18 -9.87 3.52 5.75
CA GLU A 18 -10.92 4.53 5.85
C GLU A 18 -11.91 4.48 4.68
N ILE A 19 -11.43 4.05 3.50
CA ILE A 19 -12.24 3.93 2.29
C ILE A 19 -12.41 2.47 1.88
N ARG A 20 -13.58 2.12 1.35
CA ARG A 20 -13.81 0.78 0.82
C ARG A 20 -13.04 0.63 -0.50
N VAL A 21 -11.95 -0.13 -0.48
CA VAL A 21 -11.14 -0.48 -1.64
C VAL A 21 -11.22 -1.98 -1.90
N GLU A 22 -10.98 -2.40 -3.14
CA GLU A 22 -10.95 -3.82 -3.47
C GLU A 22 -9.84 -4.55 -2.69
N PRO A 23 -10.13 -5.73 -2.10
CA PRO A 23 -9.14 -6.50 -1.35
C PRO A 23 -7.87 -6.83 -2.15
N ALA A 24 -7.99 -6.99 -3.47
CA ALA A 24 -6.86 -7.24 -4.36
C ALA A 24 -5.87 -6.06 -4.38
N PHE A 25 -6.36 -4.83 -4.30
CA PHE A 25 -5.51 -3.65 -4.26
C PHE A 25 -4.75 -3.54 -2.93
N ILE A 26 -5.40 -3.86 -1.81
CA ILE A 26 -4.76 -3.90 -0.48
C ILE A 26 -3.61 -4.90 -0.50
N LYS A 27 -3.83 -6.10 -1.06
CA LYS A 27 -2.80 -7.14 -1.17
C LYS A 27 -1.58 -6.69 -1.99
N LEU A 28 -1.79 -5.93 -3.06
CA LEU A 28 -0.68 -5.36 -3.85
C LEU A 28 0.16 -4.36 -3.02
N LEU A 29 -0.48 -3.57 -2.16
CA LEU A 29 0.23 -2.64 -1.27
C LEU A 29 1.07 -3.40 -0.24
N GLU A 30 0.50 -4.44 0.39
CA GLU A 30 1.21 -5.30 1.35
C GLU A 30 2.41 -6.00 0.72
N GLU A 31 2.24 -6.55 -0.49
CA GLU A 31 3.32 -7.22 -1.24
C GLU A 31 4.46 -6.24 -1.58
N GLU A 32 4.12 -5.02 -1.99
CA GLU A 32 5.11 -3.99 -2.28
C GLU A 32 5.84 -3.48 -1.02
N MET A 33 5.13 -3.29 0.10
CA MET A 33 5.73 -2.93 1.39
C MET A 33 6.71 -4.02 1.85
N LYS A 34 6.29 -5.28 1.77
CA LYS A 34 7.13 -6.44 2.08
C LYS A 34 8.37 -6.51 1.19
N ARG A 35 8.21 -6.26 -0.12
CA ARG A 35 9.33 -6.21 -1.09
C ARG A 35 10.36 -5.15 -0.73
N ARG A 36 9.94 -4.06 -0.07
CA ARG A 36 10.79 -2.95 0.37
C ARG A 36 11.34 -3.10 1.78
N GLY A 37 10.93 -4.14 2.52
CA GLY A 37 11.33 -4.35 3.92
C GLY A 37 10.72 -3.31 4.87
N MET A 38 9.52 -2.82 4.56
CA MET A 38 8.74 -1.92 5.42
C MET A 38 7.85 -2.71 6.39
#